data_AF-A0A7K9DZM5-F1
#
_entry.id   AF-A0A7K9DZM5-F1
#
_cell.length_a   1.000
_cell.length_b   1.000
_cell.length_c   1.000
_cell.angle_alpha   90.00
_cell.angle_beta   90.00
_cell.angle_gamma   90.00
#
_symmetry.space_group_name_H-M   'P 1'
#
loop_
_entity.id
_entity.type
_entity.pdbx_description
1 polymer ?
#
loop_
_entity_poly.entity_id
_entity_poly.type
_entity_poly.pdbx_seq_one_letter_code
_entity_poly.pdbx_strand_id
1 'polypeptide(L)'
;EELGEAVWERPGSAPLGGRELLELAVASGVAAWATWAALLMPGFRRVPLRLQVPYQPSGPQQVANALALLRGRPGKTVDLGSGDGRLVVEAYKQGFRPAVGYELNPWLLCLSNYRAWKAGYHGKVSFLKKDLWKVNLSDCYNVIVFLAPSVKPPLASKLLAELPDEARVVAGRFPFPSWTPSSTLGQGLEQVWAYDMKEVRRAAQSSSAEGSPV
;
A
#
# COMPACT_ATOMS: atom_id res chain seq x y z
N GLU A 1 86.18 12.52 -5.25
CA GLU A 1 85.88 13.12 -3.93
C GLU A 1 84.90 14.25 -4.16
N GLU A 2 83.76 14.41 -3.53
CA GLU A 2 82.81 13.57 -2.79
C GLU A 2 81.44 14.17 -3.18
N LEU A 3 80.45 13.33 -3.46
CA LEU A 3 79.09 13.77 -3.77
C LEU A 3 78.38 14.13 -2.47
N GLY A 4 78.04 15.40 -2.27
CA GLY A 4 77.26 15.86 -1.13
C GLY A 4 75.85 15.29 -1.16
N GLU A 5 75.50 14.46 -0.16
CA GLU A 5 74.15 13.94 -0.01
C GLU A 5 73.20 15.06 0.43
N ALA A 6 72.16 15.29 -0.38
CA ALA A 6 71.03 16.12 0.00
C ALA A 6 70.16 15.35 1.00
N VAL A 7 70.27 15.70 2.28
CA VAL A 7 69.38 15.21 3.34
C VAL A 7 67.98 15.81 3.12
N TRP A 8 67.04 14.97 2.70
CA TRP A 8 65.63 15.34 2.61
C TRP A 8 64.98 15.26 3.99
N GLU A 9 64.77 16.39 4.66
CA GLU A 9 63.98 16.42 5.89
C GLU A 9 62.52 16.05 5.58
N ARG A 10 62.04 14.99 6.22
CA ARG A 10 60.62 14.61 6.18
C ARG A 10 59.85 15.64 7.00
N PRO A 11 58.80 16.29 6.46
CA PRO A 11 58.00 17.21 7.26
C PRO A 11 57.41 16.44 8.44
N GLY A 12 57.75 16.86 9.65
CA GLY A 12 57.21 16.30 10.88
C GLY A 12 55.71 16.56 10.95
N SER A 13 54.90 15.51 10.78
CA SER A 13 53.48 15.59 11.11
C SER A 13 53.34 15.64 12.63
N ALA A 14 53.04 16.82 13.17
CA ALA A 14 52.65 16.93 14.57
C ALA A 14 51.45 16.00 14.84
N PRO A 15 51.42 15.27 15.97
CA PRO A 15 50.32 14.37 16.26
C PRO A 15 49.03 15.19 16.41
N LEU A 16 48.00 14.78 15.66
CA LEU A 16 46.69 15.43 15.65
C LEU A 16 46.14 15.56 17.07
N GLY A 17 45.65 16.75 17.41
CA GLY A 17 45.05 17.00 18.71
C GLY A 17 43.75 16.19 18.89
N GLY A 18 43.39 15.86 20.13
CA GLY A 18 42.17 15.07 20.41
C GLY A 18 40.87 15.66 19.82
N ARG A 19 40.81 16.99 19.64
CA ARG A 19 39.69 17.66 18.95
C ARG A 19 39.72 17.45 17.44
N GLU A 20 40.88 17.51 16.81
CA GLU A 20 41.05 17.27 15.37
C GLU A 20 40.72 15.82 15.01
N LEU A 21 41.13 14.87 15.87
CA LEU A 21 40.77 13.46 15.73
C LEU A 21 39.25 13.23 15.86
N LEU A 22 38.60 13.95 16.80
CA LEU A 22 37.14 13.89 16.95
C LEU A 22 36.41 14.48 15.73
N GLU A 23 36.88 15.62 15.22
CA GLU A 23 36.32 16.26 14.02
C GLU A 23 36.47 15.38 12.79
N LEU A 24 37.65 14.77 12.59
CA LEU A 24 37.88 13.79 11.53
C LEU A 24 36.97 12.56 11.64
N ALA A 25 36.77 12.04 12.85
CA ALA A 25 35.88 10.91 13.10
C ALA A 25 34.40 11.26 12.81
N VAL A 26 33.94 12.44 13.23
CA VAL A 26 32.57 12.91 12.94
C VAL A 26 32.38 13.15 11.44
N ALA A 27 33.32 13.83 10.79
CA ALA A 27 33.23 14.14 9.36
C ALA A 27 33.22 12.86 8.50
N SER A 28 34.08 11.90 8.82
CA SER A 28 34.12 10.60 8.12
C SER A 28 32.85 9.78 8.39
N GLY A 29 32.32 9.81 9.61
CA GLY A 29 31.03 9.19 9.94
C GLY A 29 29.86 9.78 9.17
N VAL A 30 29.78 11.12 9.07
CA VAL A 30 28.74 11.81 8.29
C VAL A 30 28.89 11.51 6.79
N ALA A 31 30.11 11.52 6.25
CA ALA A 31 30.36 11.19 4.86
C ALA A 31 29.95 9.74 4.55
N ALA A 32 30.37 8.78 5.38
CA ALA A 32 29.98 7.37 5.22
C ALA A 32 28.47 7.17 5.29
N TRP A 33 27.80 7.83 6.25
CA TRP A 33 26.33 7.79 6.37
C TRP A 33 25.65 8.41 5.14
N ALA A 34 26.13 9.56 4.66
CA ALA A 34 25.58 10.25 3.50
C ALA A 34 25.78 9.44 2.21
N THR A 35 26.95 8.81 2.02
CA THR A 35 27.21 7.92 0.88
C THR A 35 26.34 6.66 0.94
N TRP A 36 26.22 6.03 2.11
CA TRP A 36 25.35 4.88 2.32
C TRP A 36 23.88 5.24 2.05
N ALA A 37 23.43 6.38 2.54
CA ALA A 37 22.10 6.91 2.31
C ALA A 37 21.88 7.25 0.83
N ALA A 38 22.80 7.93 0.16
CA ALA A 38 22.67 8.29 -1.25
C ALA A 38 22.66 7.07 -2.19
N LEU A 39 23.39 6.00 -1.85
CA LEU A 39 23.42 4.77 -2.66
C LEU A 39 22.22 3.85 -2.43
N LEU A 40 21.67 3.81 -1.21
CA LEU A 40 20.62 2.85 -0.85
C LEU A 40 19.21 3.47 -0.70
N MET A 41 19.11 4.79 -0.53
CA MET A 41 17.82 5.47 -0.46
C MET A 41 17.12 5.76 -1.81
N PRO A 42 17.75 5.76 -3.01
CA PRO A 42 17.01 5.90 -4.27
C PRO A 42 16.18 4.63 -4.51
N GLY A 43 14.98 4.60 -3.95
CA GLY A 43 14.05 3.47 -4.03
C GLY A 43 13.35 3.11 -2.71
N PHE A 44 13.85 3.58 -1.57
CA PHE A 44 13.31 3.20 -0.25
C PHE A 44 11.99 3.91 0.10
N ARG A 45 11.59 4.94 -0.66
CA ARG A 45 10.35 5.69 -0.42
C ARG A 45 9.45 5.73 -1.66
N ARG A 46 9.05 4.56 -2.17
CA ARG A 46 8.02 4.48 -3.22
C ARG A 46 6.64 4.95 -2.72
N VAL A 47 6.40 4.87 -1.41
CA VAL A 47 5.17 5.32 -0.75
C VAL A 47 5.55 6.21 0.45
N PRO A 48 4.93 7.39 0.61
CA PRO A 48 5.11 8.24 1.79
C PRO A 48 4.87 7.48 3.09
N LEU A 49 5.70 7.72 4.11
CA LEU A 49 5.56 7.09 5.44
C LEU A 49 4.15 7.24 6.04
N ARG A 50 3.48 8.37 5.77
CA ARG A 50 2.10 8.64 6.21
C ARG A 50 1.04 7.71 5.60
N LEU A 51 1.37 7.05 4.49
CA LEU A 51 0.52 6.10 3.80
C LEU A 51 0.92 4.64 4.07
N GLN A 52 1.96 4.41 4.88
CA GLN A 52 2.29 3.06 5.34
C GLN A 52 1.31 2.66 6.44
N VAL A 53 0.60 1.57 6.20
CA VAL A 53 -0.38 1.02 7.14
C VAL A 53 0.21 -0.27 7.72
N PRO A 54 0.23 -0.46 9.05
CA PRO A 54 0.65 -1.71 9.64
C PRO A 54 -0.28 -2.84 9.19
N TYR A 55 0.28 -4.01 8.93
CA TYR A 55 -0.50 -5.18 8.55
C TYR A 55 -1.39 -5.64 9.71
N GLN A 56 -2.70 -5.57 9.51
CA GLN A 56 -3.70 -6.09 10.44
C GLN A 56 -4.68 -6.98 9.67
N PRO A 57 -4.69 -8.30 9.89
CA PRO A 57 -5.56 -9.19 9.15
C PRO A 57 -7.05 -8.95 9.46
N SER A 58 -7.90 -9.16 8.46
CA SER A 58 -9.35 -9.24 8.64
C SER A 58 -9.75 -10.56 9.31
N GLY A 59 -10.68 -10.50 10.27
CA GLY A 59 -11.24 -11.69 10.92
C GLY A 59 -12.02 -12.59 9.94
N PRO A 60 -12.21 -13.88 10.25
CA PRO A 60 -12.99 -14.78 9.38
C PRO A 60 -14.41 -14.30 9.12
N GLN A 61 -15.07 -13.75 10.15
CA GLN A 61 -16.44 -13.22 10.03
C GLN A 61 -16.46 -11.97 9.14
N GLN A 62 -15.51 -11.06 9.31
CA GLN A 62 -15.36 -9.89 8.45
C GLN A 62 -15.12 -10.25 6.99
N VAL A 63 -14.31 -11.28 6.72
CA VAL A 63 -14.11 -11.81 5.37
C VAL A 63 -15.43 -12.34 4.80
N ALA A 64 -16.16 -13.13 5.56
CA ALA A 64 -17.46 -13.65 5.14
C ALA A 64 -18.46 -12.52 4.87
N ASN A 65 -18.49 -11.50 5.74
CA ASN A 65 -19.37 -10.34 5.61
C ASN A 65 -19.03 -9.53 4.35
N ALA A 66 -17.75 -9.26 4.10
CA ALA A 66 -17.30 -8.51 2.93
C ALA A 66 -17.70 -9.21 1.62
N LEU A 67 -17.48 -10.53 1.54
CA LEU A 67 -17.83 -11.32 0.36
C LEU A 67 -19.35 -11.50 0.21
N ALA A 68 -20.11 -11.53 1.31
CA ALA A 68 -21.57 -11.53 1.26
C ALA A 68 -22.13 -10.27 0.58
N LEU A 69 -21.54 -9.10 0.82
CA LEU A 69 -21.95 -7.84 0.19
C LEU A 69 -21.63 -7.76 -1.32
N LEU A 70 -20.76 -8.65 -1.81
CA LEU A 70 -20.41 -8.79 -3.23
C LEU A 70 -21.10 -9.98 -3.91
N ARG A 71 -21.80 -10.83 -3.15
CA ARG A 71 -22.33 -12.11 -3.65
C ARG A 71 -23.21 -11.91 -4.89
N GLY A 72 -22.98 -12.72 -5.91
CA GLY A 72 -23.74 -12.71 -7.17
C GLY A 72 -23.32 -11.62 -8.16
N ARG A 73 -22.39 -10.73 -7.80
CA ARG A 73 -21.89 -9.72 -8.72
C ARG A 73 -20.86 -10.31 -9.70
N PRO A 74 -20.99 -10.03 -11.01
CA PRO A 74 -20.02 -10.47 -12.00
C PRO A 74 -18.78 -9.56 -12.01
N GLY A 75 -17.76 -9.98 -12.77
CA GLY A 75 -16.60 -9.17 -13.07
C GLY A 75 -15.42 -9.35 -12.11
N LYS A 76 -14.30 -8.74 -12.50
CA LYS A 76 -13.02 -8.81 -11.79
C LYS A 76 -13.15 -8.31 -10.35
N THR A 77 -12.69 -9.14 -9.43
CA THR A 77 -12.62 -8.86 -8.00
C THR A 77 -11.19 -8.56 -7.58
N VAL A 78 -10.98 -7.41 -6.94
CA VAL A 78 -9.67 -6.98 -6.47
C VAL A 78 -9.68 -6.66 -4.99
N ASP A 79 -8.58 -7.00 -4.31
CA ASP A 79 -8.32 -6.65 -2.92
C ASP A 79 -7.13 -5.68 -2.86
N LEU A 80 -7.38 -4.44 -2.41
CA LEU A 80 -6.38 -3.37 -2.34
C LEU A 80 -5.67 -3.41 -0.98
N GLY A 81 -4.40 -3.81 -0.98
CA GLY A 81 -3.65 -4.10 0.24
C GLY A 81 -3.95 -5.51 0.75
N SER A 82 -3.81 -6.51 -0.12
CA SER A 82 -4.33 -7.86 0.12
C SER A 82 -3.67 -8.61 1.28
N GLY A 83 -2.53 -8.12 1.79
CA GLY A 83 -1.82 -8.71 2.91
C GLY A 83 -1.51 -10.19 2.68
N ASP A 84 -2.00 -11.06 3.57
CA ASP A 84 -1.81 -12.50 3.49
C ASP A 84 -2.71 -13.22 2.46
N GLY A 85 -3.45 -12.46 1.65
CA GLY A 85 -4.25 -12.94 0.53
C GLY A 85 -5.53 -13.69 0.91
N ARG A 86 -5.92 -13.70 2.19
CA ARG A 86 -7.10 -14.47 2.66
C ARG A 86 -8.38 -14.07 1.92
N LEU A 87 -8.61 -12.77 1.71
CA LEU A 87 -9.80 -12.26 1.04
C LEU A 87 -9.86 -12.72 -0.42
N VAL A 88 -8.72 -12.65 -1.13
CA VAL A 88 -8.62 -13.09 -2.53
C VAL A 88 -8.84 -14.59 -2.67
N VAL A 89 -8.26 -15.40 -1.78
CA VAL A 89 -8.46 -16.86 -1.78
C VAL A 89 -9.91 -17.22 -1.47
N GLU A 90 -10.52 -16.58 -0.46
CA GLU A 90 -11.93 -16.83 -0.12
C GLU A 90 -12.89 -16.30 -1.19
N ALA A 91 -12.61 -15.16 -1.81
CA ALA A 91 -13.35 -14.68 -2.98
C ALA A 91 -13.28 -15.72 -4.11
N TYR A 92 -12.10 -16.27 -4.37
CA TYR A 92 -11.96 -17.31 -5.38
C TYR A 92 -12.78 -18.57 -5.02
N LYS A 93 -12.78 -19.01 -3.76
CA LYS A 93 -13.64 -20.13 -3.32
C LYS A 93 -15.13 -19.88 -3.57
N GLN A 94 -15.59 -18.64 -3.41
CA GLN A 94 -16.99 -18.25 -3.62
C GLN A 94 -17.35 -17.97 -5.09
N GLY A 95 -16.46 -18.26 -6.04
CA GLY A 95 -16.76 -18.14 -7.48
C GLY A 95 -16.44 -16.79 -8.10
N PHE A 96 -15.86 -15.83 -7.37
CA PHE A 96 -15.44 -14.56 -7.94
C PHE A 96 -14.25 -14.73 -8.88
N ARG A 97 -14.38 -14.31 -10.14
CA ARG A 97 -13.35 -14.45 -11.16
C ARG A 97 -13.28 -13.21 -12.06
N PRO A 98 -12.07 -12.77 -12.46
CA PRO A 98 -10.78 -13.09 -11.86
C PRO A 98 -10.65 -12.49 -10.45
N ALA A 99 -9.89 -13.15 -9.56
CA ALA A 99 -9.62 -12.68 -8.20
C ALA A 99 -8.14 -12.27 -8.06
N VAL A 100 -7.88 -11.00 -7.73
CA VAL A 100 -6.54 -10.41 -7.73
C VAL A 100 -6.26 -9.66 -6.43
N GLY A 101 -5.08 -9.86 -5.83
CA GLY A 101 -4.61 -9.07 -4.70
C GLY A 101 -3.45 -8.16 -5.07
N TYR A 102 -3.51 -6.90 -4.67
CA TYR A 102 -2.39 -5.97 -4.79
C TYR A 102 -1.76 -5.73 -3.43
N GLU A 103 -0.47 -5.98 -3.32
CA GLU A 103 0.29 -5.85 -2.06
C GLU A 103 1.71 -5.35 -2.36
N LEU A 104 2.26 -4.50 -1.49
CA LEU A 104 3.60 -3.94 -1.64
C LEU A 104 4.66 -4.75 -0.90
N ASN A 105 4.29 -5.34 0.24
CA ASN A 105 5.19 -6.07 1.10
C ASN A 105 5.54 -7.45 0.49
N PRO A 106 6.82 -7.70 0.11
CA PRO A 106 7.22 -8.96 -0.50
C PRO A 106 7.00 -10.17 0.41
N TRP A 107 7.11 -10.01 1.73
CA TRP A 107 6.89 -11.10 2.69
C TRP A 107 5.43 -11.54 2.75
N LEU A 108 4.51 -10.56 2.72
CA LEU A 108 3.08 -10.84 2.66
C LEU A 108 2.67 -11.47 1.33
N LEU A 109 3.31 -11.06 0.23
CA LEU A 109 3.15 -11.73 -1.07
C LEU A 109 3.65 -13.17 -1.06
N CYS A 110 4.80 -13.45 -0.43
CA CYS A 110 5.26 -14.83 -0.27
C CYS A 110 4.26 -15.66 0.55
N LEU A 111 3.75 -15.09 1.65
CA LEU A 111 2.74 -15.73 2.49
C LEU A 111 1.42 -15.97 1.76
N SER A 112 0.95 -15.01 0.95
CA SER A 112 -0.30 -15.14 0.19
C SER A 112 -0.20 -16.20 -0.90
N ASN A 113 0.92 -16.24 -1.63
CA ASN A 113 1.19 -17.29 -2.60
C ASN A 113 1.29 -18.68 -1.94
N TYR A 114 1.98 -18.79 -0.80
CA TYR A 114 2.05 -20.04 -0.04
C TYR A 114 0.66 -20.51 0.41
N ARG A 115 -0.20 -19.60 0.88
CA ARG A 115 -1.57 -19.94 1.28
C ARG A 115 -2.45 -20.36 0.11
N ALA A 116 -2.35 -19.67 -1.03
CA ALA A 116 -3.06 -20.09 -2.23
C ALA A 116 -2.58 -21.47 -2.72
N TRP A 117 -1.28 -21.76 -2.64
CA TRP A 117 -0.73 -23.09 -2.91
C TRP A 117 -1.26 -24.14 -1.95
N LYS A 118 -1.17 -23.91 -0.63
CA LYS A 118 -1.70 -24.80 0.39
C LYS A 118 -3.20 -25.08 0.21
N ALA A 119 -3.95 -24.11 -0.29
CA ALA A 119 -5.38 -24.23 -0.56
C ALA A 119 -5.73 -24.80 -1.95
N GLY A 120 -4.76 -25.13 -2.81
CA GLY A 120 -5.01 -25.69 -4.14
C GLY A 120 -5.46 -24.67 -5.21
N TYR A 121 -5.22 -23.38 -4.94
CA TYR A 121 -5.58 -22.24 -5.82
C TYR A 121 -4.37 -21.51 -6.40
N HIS A 122 -3.16 -22.06 -6.27
CA HIS A 122 -1.98 -21.52 -6.95
C HIS A 122 -2.21 -21.42 -8.47
N GLY A 123 -1.82 -20.30 -9.07
CA GLY A 123 -2.06 -20.01 -10.50
C GLY A 123 -3.51 -19.68 -10.86
N LYS A 124 -4.46 -19.86 -9.94
CA LYS A 124 -5.88 -19.51 -10.15
C LYS A 124 -6.25 -18.14 -9.58
N VAL A 125 -5.55 -17.74 -8.51
CA VAL A 125 -5.56 -16.37 -7.98
C VAL A 125 -4.24 -15.69 -8.30
N SER A 126 -4.26 -14.36 -8.45
CA SER A 126 -3.08 -13.57 -8.76
C SER A 126 -2.75 -12.60 -7.64
N PHE A 127 -1.52 -12.67 -7.12
CA PHE A 127 -0.99 -11.68 -6.18
C PHE A 127 0.10 -10.87 -6.86
N LEU A 128 -0.10 -9.56 -6.95
CA LEU A 128 0.77 -8.67 -7.72
C LEU A 128 1.46 -7.67 -6.81
N LYS A 129 2.80 -7.60 -6.91
CA LYS A 129 3.63 -6.59 -6.25
C LYS A 129 3.47 -5.23 -6.90
N LYS A 130 2.35 -4.55 -6.62
CA LYS A 130 2.04 -3.24 -7.19
C LYS A 130 1.56 -2.27 -6.12
N ASP A 131 1.91 -1.01 -6.35
CA ASP A 131 1.38 0.10 -5.58
C ASP A 131 -0.08 0.34 -5.98
N LEU A 132 -0.99 0.26 -5.00
CA LEU A 132 -2.42 0.47 -5.23
C LEU A 132 -2.73 1.85 -5.82
N TRP A 133 -1.85 2.85 -5.66
CA TRP A 133 -2.04 4.17 -6.27
C TRP A 133 -1.80 4.17 -7.78
N LYS A 134 -1.01 3.21 -8.29
CA LYS A 134 -0.55 3.15 -9.68
C LYS A 134 -1.24 2.08 -10.51
N VAL A 135 -2.00 1.19 -9.88
CA VAL A 135 -2.79 0.20 -10.61
C VAL A 135 -3.96 0.89 -11.31
N ASN A 136 -4.26 0.43 -12.53
CA ASN A 136 -5.48 0.81 -13.23
C ASN A 136 -6.65 -0.02 -12.68
N LEU A 137 -7.70 0.66 -12.24
CA LEU A 137 -8.91 0.04 -11.69
C LEU A 137 -10.11 0.07 -12.66
N SER A 138 -9.95 0.54 -13.90
CA SER A 138 -11.03 0.72 -14.87
C SER A 138 -11.75 -0.57 -15.31
N ASP A 139 -11.13 -1.74 -15.09
CA ASP A 139 -11.70 -3.05 -15.40
C ASP A 139 -12.18 -3.80 -14.14
N CYS A 140 -12.22 -3.15 -12.99
CA CYS A 140 -12.53 -3.75 -11.70
C CYS A 140 -13.97 -3.44 -11.27
N TYR A 141 -14.80 -4.48 -11.09
CA TYR A 141 -16.22 -4.33 -10.75
C TYR A 141 -16.51 -4.62 -9.28
N ASN A 142 -15.64 -5.39 -8.61
CA ASN A 142 -15.76 -5.71 -7.21
C ASN A 142 -14.45 -5.35 -6.51
N VAL A 143 -14.47 -4.35 -5.64
CA VAL A 143 -13.25 -3.88 -4.96
C VAL A 143 -13.41 -4.07 -3.47
N ILE A 144 -12.43 -4.69 -2.82
CA ILE A 144 -12.37 -4.84 -1.37
C ILE A 144 -11.22 -3.98 -0.84
N VAL A 145 -11.48 -3.24 0.23
CA VAL A 145 -10.53 -2.30 0.83
C VAL A 145 -10.52 -2.44 2.35
N PHE A 146 -9.40 -2.93 2.87
CA PHE A 146 -9.15 -3.04 4.31
C PHE A 146 -7.97 -2.18 4.76
N LEU A 147 -8.15 -0.86 4.69
CA LEU A 147 -7.09 0.13 4.94
C LEU A 147 -7.45 1.09 6.07
N ALA A 148 -6.43 1.71 6.66
CA ALA A 148 -6.57 2.67 7.75
C ALA A 148 -7.38 3.92 7.35
N PRO A 149 -8.01 4.62 8.32
CA PRO A 149 -8.80 5.83 8.05
C PRO A 149 -8.02 6.93 7.34
N SER A 150 -6.72 7.09 7.64
CA SER A 150 -5.85 8.10 7.01
C SER A 150 -5.71 7.93 5.50
N VAL A 151 -5.89 6.71 4.98
CA VAL A 151 -5.76 6.39 3.55
C VAL A 151 -7.10 6.50 2.82
N LYS A 152 -8.23 6.48 3.53
CA LYS A 152 -9.57 6.45 2.93
C LYS A 152 -9.88 7.70 2.09
N PRO A 153 -9.60 8.95 2.51
CA PRO A 153 -9.90 10.13 1.69
C PRO A 153 -9.19 10.17 0.33
N PRO A 154 -7.85 10.04 0.22
CA PRO A 154 -7.20 10.04 -1.09
C PRO A 154 -7.60 8.81 -1.93
N LEU A 155 -7.87 7.67 -1.29
CA LEU A 155 -8.35 6.49 -2.00
C LEU A 155 -9.76 6.68 -2.57
N ALA A 156 -10.65 7.36 -1.85
CA ALA A 156 -11.98 7.70 -2.36
C ALA A 156 -11.88 8.46 -3.68
N SER A 157 -11.02 9.48 -3.76
CA SER A 157 -10.79 10.25 -5.00
C SER A 157 -10.32 9.37 -6.16
N LYS A 158 -9.37 8.47 -5.93
CA LYS A 158 -8.89 7.54 -6.96
C LYS A 158 -10.00 6.60 -7.44
N LEU A 159 -10.74 5.98 -6.51
CA LEU A 159 -11.82 5.05 -6.84
C LEU A 159 -12.94 5.75 -7.62
N LEU A 160 -13.27 6.99 -7.24
CA LEU A 160 -14.25 7.81 -7.96
C LEU A 160 -13.83 8.11 -9.41
N ALA A 161 -12.53 8.34 -9.62
CA ALA A 161 -11.98 8.67 -10.93
C ALA A 161 -11.85 7.46 -11.86
N GLU A 162 -11.49 6.29 -11.32
CA GLU A 162 -11.07 5.15 -12.16
C GLU A 162 -12.08 4.02 -12.28
N LEU A 163 -12.96 3.79 -11.30
CA LEU A 163 -13.85 2.63 -11.34
C LEU A 163 -14.99 2.79 -12.35
N PRO A 164 -15.53 1.69 -12.93
CA PRO A 164 -16.81 1.71 -13.63
C PRO A 164 -17.98 2.21 -12.76
N ASP A 165 -19.09 2.61 -13.37
CA ASP A 165 -20.33 2.96 -12.65
C ASP A 165 -20.97 1.73 -12.01
N GLU A 166 -20.83 0.58 -12.66
CA GLU A 166 -21.34 -0.72 -12.20
C GLU A 166 -20.45 -1.35 -11.12
N ALA A 167 -19.36 -0.69 -10.73
CA ALA A 167 -18.49 -1.20 -9.69
C ALA A 167 -19.12 -1.06 -8.30
N ARG A 168 -18.81 -2.00 -7.42
CA ARG A 168 -19.10 -1.93 -5.99
C ARG A 168 -17.80 -2.01 -5.19
N VAL A 169 -17.67 -1.10 -4.23
CA VAL A 169 -16.55 -1.08 -3.28
C VAL A 169 -17.05 -1.56 -1.93
N VAL A 170 -16.33 -2.49 -1.30
CA VAL A 170 -16.57 -2.93 0.08
C VAL A 170 -15.40 -2.51 0.95
N ALA A 171 -15.69 -1.67 1.94
CA ALA A 171 -14.76 -1.25 2.97
C ALA A 171 -14.96 -2.12 4.22
N GLY A 172 -13.88 -2.61 4.83
CA GLY A 172 -13.94 -3.23 6.16
C GLY A 172 -13.35 -2.33 7.25
N ARG A 173 -13.84 -2.53 8.48
CA ARG A 173 -13.52 -1.82 9.75
C ARG A 173 -13.75 -0.31 9.78
N PHE A 174 -13.44 0.41 8.71
CA PHE A 174 -13.60 1.86 8.62
C PHE A 174 -14.33 2.24 7.31
N PRO A 175 -15.42 3.02 7.40
CA PRO A 175 -16.14 3.50 6.22
C PRO A 175 -15.34 4.56 5.45
N PHE A 176 -15.77 4.85 4.23
CA PHE A 176 -15.35 6.07 3.52
C PHE A 176 -16.13 7.26 4.09
N PRO A 177 -15.46 8.31 4.61
CA PRO A 177 -16.12 9.35 5.40
C PRO A 177 -17.06 10.25 4.59
N SER A 178 -16.79 10.44 3.30
CA SER A 178 -17.57 11.30 2.40
C SER A 178 -18.63 10.56 1.60
N TRP A 179 -18.79 9.24 1.79
CA TRP A 179 -19.70 8.43 0.99
C TRP A 179 -20.80 7.81 1.86
N THR A 180 -22.02 7.85 1.36
CA THR A 180 -23.14 7.13 1.97
C THR A 180 -23.08 5.65 1.55
N PRO A 181 -23.05 4.70 2.50
CA PRO A 181 -23.03 3.27 2.16
C PRO A 181 -24.37 2.82 1.62
N SER A 182 -24.36 2.00 0.56
CA SER A 182 -25.58 1.40 0.00
C SER A 182 -26.06 0.20 0.82
N SER A 183 -25.13 -0.51 1.48
CA SER A 183 -25.46 -1.52 2.48
C SER A 183 -24.35 -1.70 3.51
N THR A 184 -24.69 -2.26 4.67
CA THR A 184 -23.73 -2.57 5.74
C THR A 184 -24.02 -3.94 6.31
N LEU A 185 -22.99 -4.60 6.85
CA LEU A 185 -23.14 -5.91 7.48
C LEU A 185 -22.14 -6.08 8.63
N GLY A 186 -22.55 -6.81 9.68
CA GLY A 186 -21.75 -7.00 10.88
C GLY A 186 -21.77 -5.81 11.85
N GLN A 187 -21.03 -5.93 12.94
CA GLN A 187 -20.93 -4.92 13.99
C GLN A 187 -19.49 -4.86 14.56
N GLY A 188 -19.11 -3.72 15.11
CA GLY A 188 -17.81 -3.51 15.74
C GLY A 188 -16.65 -3.80 14.78
N LEU A 189 -15.71 -4.64 15.22
CA LEU A 189 -14.51 -4.97 14.43
C LEU A 189 -14.80 -5.76 13.15
N GLU A 190 -15.96 -6.43 13.07
CA GLU A 190 -16.38 -7.25 11.93
C GLU A 190 -17.30 -6.49 10.96
N GLN A 191 -17.54 -5.20 11.22
CA GLN A 191 -18.39 -4.36 10.38
C GLN A 191 -17.75 -4.08 9.01
N VAL A 192 -18.60 -4.10 7.99
CA VAL A 192 -18.26 -3.81 6.59
C VAL A 192 -19.33 -2.91 5.96
N TRP A 193 -18.93 -2.09 4.98
CA TRP A 193 -19.77 -1.13 4.25
C TRP A 193 -19.58 -1.34 2.76
N ALA A 194 -20.68 -1.41 2.01
CA ALA A 194 -20.67 -1.43 0.56
C ALA A 194 -21.07 -0.06 -0.01
N TYR A 195 -20.52 0.26 -1.17
CA TYR A 195 -20.75 1.49 -1.90
C TYR A 195 -20.90 1.16 -3.39
N ASP A 196 -22.04 1.52 -3.99
CA ASP A 196 -22.25 1.40 -5.42
C ASP A 196 -21.79 2.66 -6.13
N MET A 197 -20.84 2.54 -7.06
CA MET A 197 -20.12 3.70 -7.59
C MET A 197 -21.03 4.68 -8.35
N LYS A 198 -22.05 4.16 -9.04
CA LYS A 198 -23.10 4.97 -9.67
C LYS A 198 -23.83 5.88 -8.67
N GLU A 199 -24.17 5.37 -7.49
CA GLU A 199 -24.89 6.13 -6.46
C GLU A 199 -23.97 7.17 -5.82
N VAL A 200 -22.73 6.79 -5.53
CA VAL A 200 -21.72 7.70 -4.99
C VAL A 200 -21.47 8.87 -5.95
N ARG A 201 -21.33 8.62 -7.26
CA ARG A 201 -21.15 9.69 -8.26
C ARG A 201 -22.37 10.58 -8.38
N ARG A 202 -23.57 10.02 -8.34
CA ARG A 202 -24.82 10.80 -8.35
C ARG A 202 -24.90 11.74 -7.16
N ALA A 203 -24.56 11.26 -5.96
CA ALA A 203 -24.53 12.07 -4.74
C ALA A 203 -23.46 13.18 -4.79
N ALA A 204 -22.29 12.89 -5.37
CA ALA A 204 -21.24 13.88 -5.58
C ALA A 204 -21.72 15.01 -6.53
N GLN A 205 -22.39 14.66 -7.64
CA GLN A 205 -22.92 15.63 -8.60
C GLN A 205 -24.03 16.52 -8.02
N SER A 206 -24.94 15.95 -7.22
CA SER A 206 -25.99 16.75 -6.56
C SER A 206 -25.40 17.76 -5.58
N SER A 207 -24.38 17.36 -4.81
CA SER A 207 -23.71 18.27 -3.86
C SER A 207 -22.97 19.42 -4.55
N SER A 208 -22.44 19.22 -5.77
CA SER A 208 -21.81 20.30 -6.54
C SER A 208 -22.82 21.26 -7.17
N ALA A 209 -24.04 20.80 -7.45
CA ALA A 209 -25.11 21.64 -8.02
C ALA A 209 -25.75 22.57 -6.98
N GLU A 210 -25.90 22.12 -5.73
CA GLU A 210 -26.43 22.94 -4.63
C GLU A 210 -25.42 23.97 -4.09
N GLY A 211 -24.12 23.79 -4.37
CA GLY A 211 -23.04 24.64 -3.86
C GLY A 211 -22.65 25.84 -4.74
N SER A 212 -23.32 26.09 -5.86
CA SER A 212 -23.08 27.29 -6.69
C SER A 212 -23.97 28.45 -6.21
N PRO A 213 -23.41 29.51 -5.59
CA PRO A 213 -24.18 30.72 -5.34
C PRO A 213 -24.37 31.46 -6.66
N VAL A 214 -25.62 31.87 -6.93
CA VAL A 214 -25.97 32.87 -7.96
C VAL A 214 -25.43 34.23 -7.54
#